data_AF-A0A838I5P7-F1
#
_entry.id   AF-A0A838I5P7-F1
#
_cell.length_a   1.000
_cell.length_b   1.000
_cell.length_c   1.000
_cell.angle_alpha   90.00
_cell.angle_beta   90.00
_cell.angle_gamma   90.00
#
_symmetry.space_group_name_H-M   'P 1'
#
loop_
_entity.id
_entity.type
_entity.pdbx_description
1 polymer ?
#
loop_
_entity_poly.entity_id
_entity_poly.type
_entity_poly.pdbx_seq_one_letter_code
_entity_poly.pdbx_strand_id
1 'polypeptide(L)'
;VKYRNGAPGAERLIDVGTARSMPGGSEQVAVREGATVREALTELRRDPDVAYAVPNYRAHASAAVPNDPGLRRQWNFVGPFGIGMPEAWQLAIDRGAPGGRGVVVAVLDSGVAYENRGRYRRAPDLRGTRFARGHDFVGRDPYPNDVFGHGTHVAGTIAQTTNNGVDMAGIAYGARIMPVRVLDAEGSGDSAAISRAVRWAVRHGADVINLSLEFPSEVRAAEIPDVISALRYARKKNVVVVAAAGNQADVTVAYPARASSVIAVGATTDSGCEAEYSNAGGDLDLVAPGGGVDAPNADNPWDAAHCRLDGRGRSILQQTFTFGVRSFGLPRGYEGTSMAAPHVAATAALVLATKRLGPAATPSLVEAYLESTATDAGPPGFDDRYGNGIVNAAAALR
;
A
#
# COMPACT_ATOMS: atom_id res chain seq x y z
N VAL A 1 33.34 11.06 24.47
CA VAL A 1 34.68 10.88 25.05
C VAL A 1 34.53 10.78 26.56
N LYS A 2 35.28 9.91 27.23
CA LYS A 2 35.32 9.83 28.70
C LYS A 2 36.77 10.00 29.13
N TYR A 3 37.00 10.91 30.06
CA TYR A 3 38.32 11.14 30.66
C TYR A 3 38.50 10.31 31.94
N ARG A 4 39.75 10.02 32.29
CA ARG A 4 40.13 9.29 33.51
C ARG A 4 39.93 10.19 34.74
N ASN A 5 39.57 9.60 35.87
CA ASN A 5 39.37 10.33 37.11
C ASN A 5 40.68 10.98 37.58
N GLY A 6 40.67 12.28 37.86
CA GLY A 6 41.83 13.04 38.34
C GLY A 6 42.71 13.65 37.25
N ALA A 7 42.38 13.45 35.97
CA ALA A 7 42.99 14.23 34.90
C ALA A 7 42.54 15.70 35.00
N PRO A 8 43.44 16.70 34.92
CA PRO A 8 43.03 18.10 34.85
C PRO A 8 42.09 18.26 33.65
N GLY A 9 40.90 18.79 33.91
CA GLY A 9 39.82 18.92 32.92
C GLY A 9 40.34 19.49 31.61
N ALA A 10 39.95 18.83 30.52
CA ALA A 10 40.41 19.06 29.17
C ALA A 10 40.22 20.52 28.73
N GLU A 11 41.26 21.34 28.90
CA GLU A 11 41.36 22.66 28.26
C GLU A 11 42.10 22.60 26.91
N ARG A 12 42.32 21.41 26.35
CA ARG A 12 43.10 21.26 25.12
C ARG A 12 42.38 20.32 24.16
N LEU A 13 42.13 20.85 22.95
CA LEU A 13 41.67 20.17 21.72
C LEU A 13 40.16 20.03 21.48
N ILE A 14 39.30 20.87 22.05
CA ILE A 14 37.88 20.95 21.67
C ILE A 14 37.61 22.33 21.05
N ASP A 15 36.95 22.36 19.89
CA ASP A 15 36.34 23.61 19.42
C ASP A 15 35.16 23.91 20.36
N VAL A 16 35.28 24.96 21.16
CA VAL A 16 34.63 25.20 22.48
C VAL A 16 33.11 25.47 22.36
N GLY A 17 32.47 25.10 21.25
CA GLY A 17 31.07 25.49 20.98
C GLY A 17 29.99 24.49 21.41
N THR A 18 30.27 23.19 21.52
CA THR A 18 29.16 22.19 21.51
C THR A 18 29.38 20.91 22.33
N ALA A 19 30.22 20.94 23.37
CA ALA A 19 30.36 19.78 24.25
C ALA A 19 29.11 19.58 25.13
N ARG A 20 28.44 18.43 25.00
CA ARG A 20 27.27 18.07 25.83
C ARG A 20 27.65 16.99 26.85
N SER A 21 27.52 17.30 28.13
CA SER A 21 27.77 16.34 29.21
C SER A 21 26.70 15.23 29.22
N MET A 22 27.14 13.99 29.42
CA MET A 22 26.32 12.79 29.46
C MET A 22 26.28 12.20 30.88
N PRO A 23 25.16 11.58 31.29
CA PRO A 23 25.11 10.78 32.51
C PRO A 23 26.27 9.76 32.55
N GLY A 24 26.93 9.62 33.71
CA GLY A 24 28.15 8.82 33.83
C GLY A 24 29.45 9.59 33.53
N GLY A 25 29.37 10.90 33.29
CA GLY A 25 30.51 11.82 33.21
C GLY A 25 31.35 11.68 31.95
N SER A 26 30.74 11.23 30.85
CA SER A 26 31.33 11.32 29.51
C SER A 26 30.79 12.55 28.80
N GLU A 27 31.44 12.98 27.72
CA GLU A 27 31.10 14.16 26.95
C GLU A 27 30.87 13.81 25.49
N GLN A 28 29.80 14.34 24.89
CA GLN A 28 29.60 14.32 23.45
C GLN A 28 30.29 15.54 22.85
N VAL A 29 31.17 15.33 21.88
CA VAL A 29 31.94 16.39 21.21
C VAL A 29 31.67 16.36 19.71
N ALA A 30 31.58 17.54 19.08
CA ALA A 30 31.52 17.65 17.63
C ALA A 30 32.92 17.45 17.03
N VAL A 31 32.97 16.88 15.82
CA VAL A 31 34.22 16.80 15.06
C VAL A 31 34.49 18.16 14.41
N ARG A 32 35.73 18.63 14.46
CA ARG A 32 36.15 19.89 13.83
C ARG A 32 35.79 19.90 12.35
N GLU A 33 35.43 21.07 11.83
CA GLU A 33 35.12 21.25 10.41
C GLU A 33 36.29 20.79 9.54
N GLY A 34 36.02 19.95 8.53
CA GLY A 34 37.03 19.36 7.66
C GLY A 34 37.74 18.10 8.20
N ALA A 35 37.56 17.72 9.47
CA ALA A 35 38.11 16.48 10.01
C ALA A 35 37.12 15.31 9.95
N THR A 36 37.63 14.09 9.82
CA THR A 36 36.79 12.87 9.89
C THR A 36 36.64 12.39 11.33
N VAL A 37 35.55 11.67 11.61
CA VAL A 37 35.35 10.96 12.90
C VAL A 37 36.52 10.03 13.22
N ARG A 38 37.11 9.39 12.20
CA ARG A 38 38.25 8.48 12.37
C ARG A 38 39.52 9.20 12.82
N GLU A 39 39.80 10.38 12.27
CA GLU A 39 40.94 11.21 12.66
C GLU A 39 40.78 11.73 14.09
N ALA A 40 39.60 12.27 14.42
CA ALA A 40 39.30 12.72 15.78
C ALA A 40 39.43 11.58 16.81
N LEU A 41 38.95 10.38 16.48
CA LEU A 41 39.11 9.21 17.35
C LEU A 41 40.57 8.78 17.50
N THR A 42 41.38 8.92 16.44
CA THR A 42 42.81 8.58 16.49
C THR A 42 43.56 9.54 17.40
N GLU A 43 43.24 10.83 17.33
CA GLU A 43 43.80 11.87 18.20
C GLU A 43 43.39 11.64 19.67
N LEU A 44 42.08 11.52 19.94
CA LEU A 44 41.55 11.36 21.30
C LEU A 44 41.99 10.06 21.97
N ARG A 45 42.21 8.97 21.23
CA ARG A 45 42.69 7.70 21.80
C ARG A 45 44.18 7.69 22.12
N ARG A 46 44.95 8.65 21.61
CA ARG A 46 46.38 8.82 21.94
C ARG A 46 46.59 9.62 23.22
N ASP A 47 45.58 10.34 23.67
CA ASP A 47 45.64 11.13 24.89
C ASP A 47 45.62 10.21 26.13
N PRO A 48 46.65 10.24 27.00
CA PRO A 48 46.71 9.41 28.19
C PRO A 48 45.59 9.72 29.20
N ASP A 49 44.98 10.91 29.14
CA ASP A 49 43.90 11.34 30.02
C ASP A 49 42.53 10.85 29.53
N VAL A 50 42.43 10.36 28.29
CA VAL A 50 41.19 9.77 27.74
C VAL A 50 41.09 8.31 28.16
N ALA A 51 40.04 7.98 28.90
CA ALA A 51 39.69 6.60 29.24
C ALA A 51 39.14 5.86 28.01
N TYR A 52 38.26 6.51 27.24
CA TYR A 52 37.84 6.02 25.93
C TYR A 52 37.27 7.13 25.04
N ALA A 53 37.40 6.93 23.73
CA ALA A 53 36.69 7.68 22.69
C ALA A 53 36.08 6.70 21.69
N VAL A 54 34.78 6.89 21.42
CA VAL A 54 33.97 6.05 20.51
C VAL A 54 33.13 6.96 19.62
N PRO A 55 32.80 6.54 18.39
CA PRO A 55 31.86 7.28 17.56
C PRO A 55 30.47 7.28 18.20
N ASN A 56 29.73 8.37 18.01
CA ASN A 56 28.32 8.44 18.38
C ASN A 56 27.47 7.78 17.30
N TYR A 57 27.07 6.52 17.51
CA TYR A 57 26.15 5.84 16.62
C TYR A 57 24.71 6.31 16.85
N ARG A 58 24.01 6.66 15.78
CA ARG A 58 22.57 6.93 15.83
C ARG A 58 21.84 5.60 15.82
N ALA A 59 21.11 5.31 16.88
CA ALA A 59 20.16 4.20 16.88
C ALA A 59 18.92 4.61 16.08
N HIS A 60 18.42 3.70 15.24
CA HIS A 60 17.12 3.82 14.59
C HIS A 60 16.14 2.88 15.29
N ALA A 61 14.87 3.28 15.42
CA ALA A 61 13.82 2.37 15.86
C ALA A 61 13.74 1.18 14.89
N SER A 62 13.75 -0.04 15.42
CA SER A 62 13.63 -1.29 14.65
C SER A 62 12.18 -1.52 14.24
N ALA A 63 11.65 -0.70 13.31
CA ALA A 63 10.49 -1.13 12.54
C ALA A 63 10.96 -2.14 11.48
N ALA A 64 10.13 -3.13 11.14
CA ALA A 64 10.38 -4.04 10.02
C ALA A 64 10.28 -3.26 8.69
N VAL A 65 11.33 -2.48 8.38
CA VAL A 65 11.46 -1.71 7.15
C VAL A 65 12.09 -2.61 6.10
N PRO A 66 11.40 -2.89 4.99
CA PRO A 66 11.96 -3.74 3.96
C PRO A 66 13.23 -3.17 3.31
N ASN A 67 14.07 -4.06 2.77
CA ASN A 67 15.34 -3.69 2.11
C ASN A 67 15.18 -3.25 0.64
N ASP A 68 13.94 -3.13 0.15
CA ASP A 68 13.60 -2.84 -1.23
C ASP A 68 13.99 -1.37 -1.59
N PRO A 69 14.88 -1.13 -2.59
CA PRO A 69 15.46 0.20 -2.83
C PRO A 69 14.45 1.31 -3.15
N GLY A 70 13.31 0.94 -3.71
CA GLY A 70 12.21 1.81 -4.11
C GLY A 70 11.27 2.18 -2.96
N LEU A 71 11.36 1.54 -1.79
CA LEU A 71 10.49 1.80 -0.63
C LEU A 71 10.43 3.28 -0.26
N ARG A 72 11.57 3.99 -0.32
CA ARG A 72 11.64 5.44 -0.07
C ARG A 72 10.80 6.31 -1.01
N ARG A 73 10.34 5.75 -2.14
CA ARG A 73 9.49 6.41 -3.14
C ARG A 73 8.00 6.11 -2.95
N GLN A 74 7.66 5.07 -2.17
CA GLN A 74 6.29 4.65 -1.87
C GLN A 74 5.69 5.54 -0.76
N TRP A 75 5.34 6.77 -1.14
CA TRP A 75 4.71 7.73 -0.23
C TRP A 75 3.41 7.20 0.36
N ASN A 76 2.70 6.38 -0.40
CA ASN A 76 1.47 5.70 -0.01
C ASN A 76 1.64 4.81 1.24
N PHE A 77 2.86 4.48 1.64
CA PHE A 77 3.14 3.64 2.81
C PHE A 77 3.46 4.42 4.09
N VAL A 78 3.88 5.67 3.99
CA VAL A 78 4.46 6.44 5.11
C VAL A 78 4.01 7.90 5.11
N GLY A 79 4.14 8.55 6.27
CA GLY A 79 3.74 9.94 6.44
C GLY A 79 2.28 10.10 6.84
N PRO A 80 1.77 11.34 6.94
CA PRO A 80 0.45 11.64 7.50
C PRO A 80 -0.72 11.06 6.69
N PHE A 81 -0.52 10.88 5.38
CA PHE A 81 -1.57 10.41 4.44
C PHE A 81 -1.22 9.07 3.78
N GLY A 82 -0.16 8.40 4.26
CA GLY A 82 0.14 7.03 3.90
C GLY A 82 -0.54 6.05 4.85
N ILE A 83 -0.62 4.77 4.48
CA ILE A 83 -1.42 3.77 5.20
C ILE A 83 -0.70 3.14 6.43
N GLY A 84 0.44 3.70 6.87
CA GLY A 84 1.14 3.24 8.08
C GLY A 84 1.88 1.91 7.97
N MET A 85 2.45 1.58 6.81
CA MET A 85 2.98 0.22 6.56
C MET A 85 4.13 -0.26 7.46
N PRO A 86 5.14 0.55 7.82
CA PRO A 86 6.24 0.06 8.66
C PRO A 86 5.79 -0.54 9.99
N GLU A 87 4.78 0.07 10.62
CA GLU A 87 4.17 -0.46 11.85
C GLU A 87 3.27 -1.65 11.56
N ALA A 88 2.43 -1.58 10.52
CA ALA A 88 1.55 -2.68 10.13
C ALA A 88 2.32 -3.98 9.84
N TRP A 89 3.47 -3.90 9.17
CA TRP A 89 4.34 -5.06 8.93
C TRP A 89 4.89 -5.65 10.23
N GLN A 90 5.31 -4.80 11.17
CA GLN A 90 5.79 -5.28 12.47
C GLN A 90 4.65 -5.97 13.24
N LEU A 91 3.47 -5.36 13.31
CA LEU A 91 2.30 -5.95 13.98
C LEU A 91 1.88 -7.29 13.34
N ALA A 92 1.99 -7.40 12.01
CA ALA A 92 1.71 -8.65 11.31
C ALA A 92 2.74 -9.74 11.62
N ILE A 93 4.04 -9.38 11.73
CA ILE A 93 5.10 -10.28 12.18
C ILE A 93 4.85 -10.76 13.61
N ASP A 94 4.56 -9.84 14.52
CA ASP A 94 4.35 -10.13 15.94
C ASP A 94 3.14 -11.06 16.17
N ARG A 95 2.14 -10.99 15.29
CA ARG A 95 0.98 -11.89 15.27
C ARG A 95 1.19 -13.19 14.47
N GLY A 96 2.42 -13.46 14.03
CA GLY A 96 2.77 -14.71 13.33
C GLY A 96 2.25 -14.79 11.89
N ALA A 97 1.84 -13.68 11.29
CA ALA A 97 1.31 -13.60 9.92
C ALA A 97 2.10 -12.59 9.07
N PRO A 98 3.44 -12.72 8.95
CA PRO A 98 4.29 -11.74 8.27
C PRO A 98 3.80 -11.50 6.84
N GLY A 99 3.48 -10.26 6.53
CA GLY A 99 2.96 -9.83 5.23
C GLY A 99 1.61 -10.45 4.86
N GLY A 100 0.76 -10.86 5.80
CA GLY A 100 -0.55 -11.44 5.45
C GLY A 100 -0.49 -12.92 5.08
N ARG A 101 0.54 -13.64 5.54
CA ARG A 101 0.72 -15.07 5.26
C ARG A 101 -0.53 -15.88 5.65
N GLY A 102 -0.99 -16.71 4.72
CA GLY A 102 -2.12 -17.60 4.92
C GLY A 102 -3.40 -17.13 4.24
N VAL A 103 -3.44 -15.90 3.75
CA VAL A 103 -4.57 -15.33 3.01
C VAL A 103 -4.34 -15.42 1.50
N VAL A 104 -5.42 -15.66 0.76
CA VAL A 104 -5.48 -15.63 -0.71
C VAL A 104 -6.26 -14.40 -1.17
N VAL A 105 -5.60 -13.53 -1.93
CA VAL A 105 -6.20 -12.35 -2.54
C VAL A 105 -6.37 -12.60 -4.04
N ALA A 106 -7.61 -12.65 -4.51
CA ALA A 106 -7.91 -12.74 -5.93
C ALA A 106 -7.88 -11.35 -6.57
N VAL A 107 -7.13 -11.23 -7.66
CA VAL A 107 -7.00 -10.01 -8.44
C VAL A 107 -7.74 -10.25 -9.75
N LEU A 108 -8.96 -9.71 -9.85
CA LEU A 108 -9.81 -9.79 -11.03
C LEU A 108 -9.54 -8.59 -11.92
N ASP A 109 -8.68 -8.76 -12.93
CA ASP A 109 -8.06 -7.66 -13.67
C ASP A 109 -7.62 -8.09 -15.09
N SER A 110 -6.64 -7.44 -15.71
CA SER A 110 -6.06 -7.77 -17.02
C SER A 110 -5.15 -9.00 -17.06
N GLY A 111 -5.00 -9.68 -15.91
CA GLY A 111 -4.05 -10.77 -15.68
C GLY A 111 -2.84 -10.31 -14.85
N VAL A 112 -1.88 -11.21 -14.62
CA VAL A 112 -0.65 -10.88 -13.89
C VAL A 112 0.58 -11.42 -14.64
N ALA A 113 1.71 -10.72 -14.60
CA ALA A 113 3.00 -11.23 -15.08
C ALA A 113 3.60 -12.23 -14.08
N TYR A 114 2.90 -13.34 -13.81
CA TYR A 114 3.20 -14.27 -12.71
C TYR A 114 4.07 -15.47 -13.10
N GLU A 115 4.23 -15.76 -14.38
CA GLU A 115 4.96 -16.93 -14.88
C GLU A 115 5.78 -16.65 -16.16
N ASN A 116 6.71 -17.55 -16.47
CA ASN A 116 7.39 -17.58 -17.76
C ASN A 116 6.69 -18.60 -18.67
N ARG A 117 5.90 -18.13 -19.63
CA ARG A 117 5.15 -18.99 -20.55
C ARG A 117 5.15 -18.41 -21.96
N GLY A 118 5.69 -19.15 -22.94
CA GLY A 118 5.76 -18.68 -24.33
C GLY A 118 6.43 -17.29 -24.43
N ARG A 119 5.67 -16.30 -24.92
CA ARG A 119 6.14 -14.90 -25.02
C ARG A 119 6.16 -14.17 -23.68
N TYR A 120 5.33 -14.57 -22.72
CA TYR A 120 5.15 -13.93 -21.42
C TYR A 120 6.36 -14.17 -20.52
N ARG A 121 6.71 -13.16 -19.74
CA ARG A 121 7.77 -13.24 -18.73
C ARG A 121 7.21 -12.89 -17.36
N ARG A 122 7.72 -13.57 -16.33
CA ARG A 122 7.41 -13.24 -14.94
C ARG A 122 8.11 -11.93 -14.60
N ALA A 123 7.36 -10.99 -14.01
CA ALA A 123 7.93 -9.75 -13.49
C ALA A 123 9.06 -10.08 -12.50
N PRO A 124 10.27 -9.49 -12.66
CA PRO A 124 11.40 -9.74 -11.78
C PRO A 124 11.07 -9.60 -10.29
N ASP A 125 10.28 -8.59 -9.94
CA ASP A 125 9.92 -8.29 -8.55
C ASP A 125 8.69 -9.07 -8.04
N LEU A 126 8.11 -9.94 -8.89
CA LEU A 126 7.11 -10.92 -8.47
C LEU A 126 7.72 -12.32 -8.28
N ARG A 127 9.05 -12.49 -8.35
CA ARG A 127 9.72 -13.80 -8.27
C ARG A 127 9.52 -14.54 -6.94
N GLY A 128 9.44 -13.82 -5.83
CA GLY A 128 9.18 -14.39 -4.50
C GLY A 128 7.70 -14.41 -4.11
N THR A 129 6.85 -13.66 -4.82
CA THR A 129 5.39 -13.69 -4.64
C THR A 129 4.84 -15.10 -4.85
N ARG A 130 3.93 -15.51 -3.97
CA ARG A 130 3.26 -16.81 -4.07
C ARG A 130 1.97 -16.66 -4.86
N PHE A 131 1.74 -17.58 -5.79
CA PHE A 131 0.52 -17.59 -6.57
C PHE A 131 -0.38 -18.78 -6.18
N ALA A 132 -1.68 -18.52 -6.06
CA ALA A 132 -2.71 -19.54 -6.14
C ALA A 132 -3.01 -19.84 -7.62
N ARG A 133 -3.75 -20.93 -7.88
CA ARG A 133 -4.17 -21.24 -9.24
C ARG A 133 -5.09 -20.13 -9.74
N GLY A 134 -4.77 -19.57 -10.89
CA GLY A 134 -5.57 -18.54 -11.55
C GLY A 134 -6.43 -19.10 -12.70
N HIS A 135 -7.19 -18.21 -13.35
CA HIS A 135 -7.97 -18.53 -14.55
C HIS A 135 -8.14 -17.30 -15.44
N ASP A 136 -8.08 -17.51 -16.75
CA ASP A 136 -8.34 -16.49 -17.76
C ASP A 136 -9.76 -16.67 -18.30
N PHE A 137 -10.66 -15.74 -17.97
CA PHE A 137 -12.04 -15.72 -18.47
C PHE A 137 -12.17 -15.06 -19.85
N VAL A 138 -11.15 -14.33 -20.30
CA VAL A 138 -11.08 -13.72 -21.63
C VAL A 138 -10.60 -14.77 -22.63
N GLY A 139 -9.41 -15.35 -22.38
CA GLY A 139 -8.82 -16.43 -23.18
C GLY A 139 -9.46 -17.81 -22.95
N ARG A 140 -10.26 -17.96 -21.89
CA ARG A 140 -10.94 -19.21 -21.49
C ARG A 140 -9.98 -20.37 -21.23
N ASP A 141 -8.88 -20.08 -20.56
CA ASP A 141 -7.81 -21.04 -20.27
C ASP A 141 -7.27 -20.86 -18.83
N PRO A 142 -6.40 -21.75 -18.31
CA PRO A 142 -5.91 -21.64 -16.93
C PRO A 142 -4.71 -20.68 -16.76
N TYR A 143 -4.40 -19.84 -17.75
CA TYR A 143 -3.18 -19.04 -17.83
C TYR A 143 -3.47 -17.53 -17.93
N PRO A 144 -3.89 -16.87 -16.83
CA PRO A 144 -4.21 -15.43 -16.75
C PRO A 144 -2.96 -14.54 -16.83
N ASN A 145 -2.18 -14.68 -17.90
CA ASN A 145 -1.01 -13.88 -18.16
C ASN A 145 -1.44 -12.49 -18.61
N ASP A 146 -0.85 -11.48 -17.98
CA ASP A 146 -1.13 -10.09 -18.30
C ASP A 146 -0.67 -9.73 -19.72
N VAL A 147 -1.48 -8.93 -20.39
CA VAL A 147 -1.21 -8.36 -21.72
C VAL A 147 -1.23 -6.83 -21.71
N PHE A 148 -1.74 -6.22 -20.64
CA PHE A 148 -2.00 -4.78 -20.53
C PHE A 148 -1.06 -4.11 -19.50
N GLY A 149 -0.79 -4.76 -18.37
CA GLY A 149 0.10 -4.28 -17.31
C GLY A 149 -0.63 -3.80 -16.05
N HIS A 150 -1.91 -3.46 -16.16
CA HIS A 150 -2.70 -2.96 -15.03
C HIS A 150 -2.80 -3.98 -13.90
N GLY A 151 -3.21 -5.21 -14.19
CA GLY A 151 -3.33 -6.25 -13.18
C GLY A 151 -1.98 -6.66 -12.55
N THR A 152 -0.88 -6.56 -13.30
CA THR A 152 0.48 -6.73 -12.74
C THR A 152 0.81 -5.64 -11.72
N HIS A 153 0.47 -4.38 -12.00
CA HIS A 153 0.67 -3.27 -11.07
C HIS A 153 -0.19 -3.46 -9.81
N VAL A 154 -1.49 -3.73 -9.96
CA VAL A 154 -2.44 -4.00 -8.86
C VAL A 154 -1.98 -5.16 -7.99
N ALA A 155 -1.59 -6.28 -8.59
CA ALA A 155 -1.08 -7.45 -7.86
C ALA A 155 0.23 -7.13 -7.12
N GLY A 156 1.08 -6.27 -7.67
CA GLY A 156 2.29 -5.81 -7.00
C GLY A 156 1.98 -4.94 -5.78
N THR A 157 1.03 -4.01 -5.87
CA THR A 157 0.64 -3.17 -4.73
C THR A 157 0.17 -4.04 -3.55
N ILE A 158 -0.56 -5.11 -3.85
CA ILE A 158 -0.99 -6.09 -2.85
C ILE A 158 0.20 -6.91 -2.33
N ALA A 159 0.93 -7.62 -3.19
CA ALA A 159 1.88 -8.64 -2.75
C ALA A 159 3.14 -8.75 -3.64
N GLN A 160 3.72 -7.62 -4.05
CA GLN A 160 5.06 -7.64 -4.64
C GLN A 160 6.05 -8.29 -3.67
N THR A 161 7.09 -8.92 -4.23
CA THR A 161 8.11 -9.56 -3.42
C THR A 161 8.81 -8.50 -2.58
N THR A 162 8.73 -8.64 -1.27
CA THR A 162 9.33 -7.69 -0.32
C THR A 162 10.56 -8.35 0.32
N ASN A 163 11.57 -7.56 0.67
CA ASN A 163 12.86 -7.99 1.22
C ASN A 163 13.76 -8.77 0.25
N ASN A 164 13.67 -8.50 -1.06
CA ASN A 164 14.51 -9.16 -2.07
C ASN A 164 15.60 -8.24 -2.65
N GLY A 165 15.69 -6.99 -2.21
CA GLY A 165 16.63 -5.99 -2.73
C GLY A 165 16.30 -5.49 -4.14
N VAL A 166 15.07 -5.65 -4.61
CA VAL A 166 14.58 -5.23 -5.93
C VAL A 166 13.45 -4.24 -5.76
N ASP A 167 13.39 -3.24 -6.65
CA ASP A 167 12.36 -2.22 -6.79
C ASP A 167 11.49 -1.91 -5.54
N MET A 168 10.23 -2.37 -5.49
CA MET A 168 9.22 -1.87 -4.53
C MET A 168 8.73 -2.99 -3.60
N ALA A 169 8.16 -2.62 -2.46
CA ALA A 169 7.54 -3.58 -1.53
C ALA A 169 6.03 -3.71 -1.80
N GLY A 170 5.48 -4.90 -1.52
CA GLY A 170 4.04 -5.16 -1.43
C GLY A 170 3.49 -5.00 -0.01
N ILE A 171 2.22 -4.62 0.11
CA ILE A 171 1.54 -4.40 1.40
C ILE A 171 1.39 -5.72 2.18
N ALA A 172 0.70 -6.68 1.58
CA ALA A 172 0.50 -8.04 2.05
C ALA A 172 1.42 -9.01 1.30
N TYR A 173 2.74 -8.75 1.32
CA TYR A 173 3.78 -9.48 0.58
C TYR A 173 3.86 -11.00 0.86
N GLY A 174 3.28 -11.47 1.96
CA GLY A 174 3.20 -12.87 2.38
C GLY A 174 1.90 -13.57 1.94
N ALA A 175 0.89 -12.83 1.48
CA ALA A 175 -0.33 -13.37 0.92
C ALA A 175 -0.07 -14.10 -0.40
N ARG A 176 -1.02 -14.94 -0.82
CA ARG A 176 -1.02 -15.58 -2.13
C ARG A 176 -1.90 -14.77 -3.08
N ILE A 177 -1.38 -14.41 -4.24
CA ILE A 177 -2.20 -13.80 -5.30
C ILE A 177 -2.89 -14.90 -6.10
N MET A 178 -4.20 -14.80 -6.31
CA MET A 178 -4.96 -15.58 -7.29
C MET A 178 -5.22 -14.69 -8.52
N PRO A 179 -4.43 -14.83 -9.61
CA PRO A 179 -4.66 -14.02 -10.80
C PRO A 179 -5.94 -14.48 -11.50
N VAL A 180 -6.85 -13.56 -11.80
CA VAL A 180 -8.07 -13.88 -12.55
C VAL A 180 -8.23 -12.84 -13.65
N ARG A 181 -8.01 -13.26 -14.90
CA ARG A 181 -8.08 -12.33 -16.03
C ARG A 181 -9.52 -12.18 -16.51
N VAL A 182 -10.06 -10.97 -16.40
CA VAL A 182 -11.40 -10.57 -16.85
C VAL A 182 -11.38 -9.36 -17.78
N LEU A 183 -10.23 -8.66 -17.89
CA LEU A 183 -10.01 -7.58 -18.83
C LEU A 183 -9.08 -8.02 -19.98
N ASP A 184 -9.39 -7.56 -21.19
CA ASP A 184 -8.63 -7.84 -22.41
C ASP A 184 -7.40 -6.93 -22.59
N ALA A 185 -6.85 -6.84 -23.81
CA ALA A 185 -5.65 -6.06 -24.09
C ALA A 185 -5.92 -4.55 -24.13
N GLU A 186 -7.19 -4.17 -24.22
CA GLU A 186 -7.70 -2.81 -24.24
C GLU A 186 -8.24 -2.40 -22.86
N GLY A 187 -8.11 -3.27 -21.84
CA GLY A 187 -8.64 -3.04 -20.49
C GLY A 187 -10.16 -3.22 -20.38
N SER A 188 -10.80 -3.82 -21.39
CA SER A 188 -12.26 -4.00 -21.44
C SER A 188 -12.68 -5.37 -20.92
N GLY A 189 -13.82 -5.44 -20.24
CA GLY A 189 -14.35 -6.67 -19.63
C GLY A 189 -15.84 -6.86 -19.84
N ASP A 190 -16.25 -8.13 -19.95
CA ASP A 190 -17.65 -8.53 -20.08
C ASP A 190 -18.29 -8.77 -18.69
N SER A 191 -19.47 -8.21 -18.44
CA SER A 191 -20.16 -8.32 -17.15
C SER A 191 -20.50 -9.77 -16.78
N ALA A 192 -20.80 -10.62 -17.76
CA ALA A 192 -21.05 -12.04 -17.53
C ALA A 192 -19.75 -12.81 -17.22
N ALA A 193 -18.62 -12.44 -17.82
CA ALA A 193 -17.30 -12.96 -17.45
C ALA A 193 -16.92 -12.57 -16.03
N ILE A 194 -17.11 -11.31 -15.65
CA ILE A 194 -16.85 -10.80 -14.29
C ILE A 194 -17.70 -11.55 -13.27
N SER A 195 -19.00 -11.74 -13.51
CA SER A 195 -19.88 -12.45 -12.58
C SER A 195 -19.48 -13.92 -12.39
N ARG A 196 -19.07 -14.62 -13.47
CA ARG A 196 -18.52 -15.99 -13.39
C ARG A 196 -17.19 -16.02 -12.64
N ALA A 197 -16.32 -15.03 -12.89
CA ALA A 197 -15.01 -14.91 -12.27
C ALA A 197 -15.10 -14.71 -10.76
N VAL A 198 -15.96 -13.83 -10.27
CA VAL A 198 -16.21 -13.62 -8.84
C VAL A 198 -16.61 -14.94 -8.17
N ARG A 199 -17.61 -15.63 -8.74
CA ARG A 199 -18.06 -16.92 -8.19
C ARG A 199 -16.98 -17.99 -8.24
N TRP A 200 -16.15 -17.98 -9.29
CA TRP A 200 -15.04 -18.91 -9.44
C TRP A 200 -13.97 -18.66 -8.38
N ALA A 201 -13.54 -17.42 -8.17
CA ALA A 201 -12.54 -17.07 -7.16
C ALA A 201 -12.97 -17.52 -5.76
N VAL A 202 -14.22 -17.25 -5.38
CA VAL A 202 -14.82 -17.73 -4.12
C VAL A 202 -14.73 -19.26 -4.01
N ARG A 203 -15.11 -20.00 -5.05
CA ARG A 203 -15.05 -21.48 -5.04
C ARG A 203 -13.63 -22.04 -5.03
N HIS A 204 -12.62 -21.25 -5.41
CA HIS A 204 -11.22 -21.65 -5.46
C HIS A 204 -10.41 -21.11 -4.28
N GLY A 205 -11.10 -20.64 -3.23
CA GLY A 205 -10.49 -20.31 -1.94
C GLY A 205 -9.88 -18.91 -1.89
N ALA A 206 -10.45 -17.93 -2.58
CA ALA A 206 -10.15 -16.52 -2.30
C ALA A 206 -10.78 -16.11 -0.96
N ASP A 207 -10.01 -15.43 -0.11
CA ASP A 207 -10.51 -14.80 1.12
C ASP A 207 -10.86 -13.32 0.88
N VAL A 208 -10.12 -12.68 -0.02
CA VAL A 208 -10.34 -11.31 -0.49
C VAL A 208 -10.39 -11.29 -2.02
N ILE A 209 -11.29 -10.52 -2.60
CA ILE A 209 -11.37 -10.23 -4.03
C ILE A 209 -11.16 -8.72 -4.24
N ASN A 210 -10.15 -8.36 -5.05
CA ASN A 210 -9.93 -7.00 -5.50
C ASN A 210 -10.45 -6.84 -6.94
N LEU A 211 -11.30 -5.84 -7.14
CA LEU A 211 -11.88 -5.42 -8.43
C LEU A 211 -11.43 -3.98 -8.73
N SER A 212 -10.24 -3.84 -9.32
CA SER A 212 -9.74 -2.55 -9.82
C SER A 212 -10.31 -2.28 -11.22
N LEU A 213 -11.64 -2.28 -11.32
CA LEU A 213 -12.40 -2.06 -12.54
C LEU A 213 -13.74 -1.42 -12.21
N GLU A 214 -14.37 -0.80 -13.20
CA GLU A 214 -15.63 -0.10 -13.06
C GLU A 214 -16.50 -0.28 -14.32
N PHE A 215 -17.81 -0.16 -14.14
CA PHE A 215 -18.77 0.11 -15.21
C PHE A 215 -19.02 1.63 -15.27
N PRO A 216 -19.59 2.15 -16.38
CA PRO A 216 -20.03 3.54 -16.42
C PRO A 216 -20.96 3.89 -15.24
N SER A 217 -20.81 5.09 -14.66
CA SER A 217 -21.50 5.53 -13.44
C SER A 217 -23.03 5.51 -13.54
N GLU A 218 -23.58 5.60 -14.75
CA GLU A 218 -25.01 5.55 -15.03
C GLU A 218 -25.62 4.14 -14.98
N VAL A 219 -24.79 3.08 -14.99
CA VAL A 219 -25.27 1.69 -14.93
C VAL A 219 -25.99 1.44 -13.62
N ARG A 220 -27.21 0.88 -13.69
CA ARG A 220 -28.00 0.50 -12.50
C ARG A 220 -27.86 -0.99 -12.20
N ALA A 221 -28.04 -1.37 -10.93
CA ALA A 221 -28.04 -2.77 -10.49
C ALA A 221 -28.95 -3.70 -11.31
N ALA A 222 -30.11 -3.19 -11.77
CA ALA A 222 -31.06 -3.94 -12.58
C ALA A 222 -30.53 -4.30 -13.98
N GLU A 223 -29.50 -3.60 -14.47
CA GLU A 223 -28.88 -3.81 -15.79
C GLU A 223 -27.72 -4.82 -15.71
N ILE A 224 -27.20 -5.09 -14.51
CA ILE A 224 -26.13 -6.07 -14.24
C ILE A 224 -26.49 -7.07 -13.12
N PRO A 225 -27.68 -7.70 -13.15
CA PRO A 225 -28.20 -8.50 -12.04
C PRO A 225 -27.31 -9.70 -11.68
N ASP A 226 -26.60 -10.28 -12.67
CA ASP A 226 -25.68 -11.39 -12.45
C ASP A 226 -24.43 -10.99 -11.68
N VAL A 227 -23.90 -9.79 -11.94
CA VAL A 227 -22.77 -9.22 -11.18
C VAL A 227 -23.21 -8.99 -9.73
N ILE A 228 -24.34 -8.31 -9.52
CA ILE A 228 -24.90 -8.07 -8.18
C ILE A 228 -25.17 -9.38 -7.43
N SER A 229 -25.66 -10.40 -8.12
CA SER A 229 -25.87 -11.74 -7.57
C SER A 229 -24.55 -12.44 -7.19
N ALA A 230 -23.49 -12.26 -7.99
CA ALA A 230 -22.16 -12.82 -7.70
C ALA A 230 -21.48 -12.13 -6.51
N LEU A 231 -21.59 -10.80 -6.38
CA LEU A 231 -21.04 -10.04 -5.25
C LEU A 231 -21.72 -10.43 -3.93
N ARG A 232 -23.06 -10.50 -3.91
CA ARG A 232 -23.80 -11.03 -2.75
C ARG A 232 -23.43 -12.47 -2.41
N TYR A 233 -23.16 -13.30 -3.42
CA TYR A 233 -22.68 -14.66 -3.21
C TYR A 233 -21.30 -14.69 -2.53
N ALA A 234 -20.36 -13.81 -2.91
CA ALA A 234 -19.06 -13.69 -2.25
C ALA A 234 -19.21 -13.30 -0.77
N ARG A 235 -20.00 -12.26 -0.47
CA ARG A 235 -20.29 -11.85 0.92
C ARG A 235 -20.91 -12.99 1.74
N LYS A 236 -21.90 -13.71 1.18
CA LYS A 236 -22.53 -14.88 1.83
C LYS A 236 -21.56 -16.04 2.08
N LYS A 237 -20.48 -16.12 1.30
CA LYS A 237 -19.42 -17.14 1.47
C LYS A 237 -18.24 -16.64 2.30
N ASN A 238 -18.41 -15.53 3.03
CA ASN A 238 -17.39 -14.92 3.88
C ASN A 238 -16.13 -14.50 3.11
N VAL A 239 -16.29 -14.05 1.87
CA VAL A 239 -15.20 -13.48 1.08
C VAL A 239 -15.38 -11.96 1.06
N VAL A 240 -14.34 -11.23 1.44
CA VAL A 240 -14.30 -9.76 1.37
C VAL A 240 -14.16 -9.35 -0.08
N VAL A 241 -14.96 -8.39 -0.54
CA VAL A 241 -14.83 -7.84 -1.90
C VAL A 241 -14.55 -6.35 -1.78
N VAL A 242 -13.52 -5.89 -2.48
CA VAL A 242 -13.08 -4.49 -2.53
C VAL A 242 -13.09 -4.05 -3.97
N ALA A 243 -13.62 -2.86 -4.28
CA ALA A 243 -13.67 -2.35 -5.64
C ALA A 243 -13.38 -0.85 -5.73
N ALA A 244 -12.84 -0.45 -6.88
CA ALA A 244 -12.56 0.93 -7.22
C ALA A 244 -13.84 1.74 -7.45
N ALA A 245 -13.89 2.97 -6.93
CA ALA A 245 -15.09 3.80 -6.96
C ALA A 245 -15.41 4.42 -8.32
N GLY A 246 -14.47 4.52 -9.26
CA GLY A 246 -14.66 5.28 -10.50
C GLY A 246 -13.55 6.29 -10.76
N ASN A 247 -13.34 6.70 -12.01
CA ASN A 247 -12.32 7.68 -12.42
C ASN A 247 -12.87 8.80 -13.32
N GLN A 248 -14.12 9.21 -13.12
CA GLN A 248 -14.84 10.20 -13.94
C GLN A 248 -15.07 11.54 -13.22
N ALA A 249 -14.60 11.69 -11.98
CA ALA A 249 -14.92 12.81 -11.10
C ALA A 249 -16.44 12.97 -10.86
N ASP A 250 -17.18 11.85 -10.90
CA ASP A 250 -18.62 11.86 -10.68
C ASP A 250 -18.96 11.91 -9.19
N VAL A 251 -20.11 12.49 -8.86
CA VAL A 251 -20.71 12.43 -7.51
C VAL A 251 -21.44 11.11 -7.25
N THR A 252 -21.11 10.06 -8.00
CA THR A 252 -21.70 8.73 -7.81
C THR A 252 -20.66 7.63 -8.02
N VAL A 253 -20.45 6.83 -6.98
CA VAL A 253 -19.60 5.62 -7.00
C VAL A 253 -20.06 4.66 -8.10
N ALA A 254 -19.19 4.16 -8.96
CA ALA A 254 -19.52 3.22 -10.01
C ALA A 254 -19.78 1.80 -9.48
N TYR A 255 -20.51 0.97 -10.25
CA TYR A 255 -20.49 -0.48 -10.00
C TYR A 255 -19.16 -1.07 -10.49
N PRO A 256 -18.63 -2.12 -9.84
CA PRO A 256 -19.24 -2.91 -8.76
C PRO A 256 -19.11 -2.31 -7.36
N ALA A 257 -18.35 -1.23 -7.15
CA ALA A 257 -18.13 -0.63 -5.83
C ALA A 257 -19.42 -0.19 -5.13
N ARG A 258 -20.37 0.42 -5.84
CA ARG A 258 -21.69 0.83 -5.29
C ARG A 258 -22.54 -0.32 -4.72
N ALA A 259 -22.19 -1.58 -4.97
CA ALA A 259 -22.97 -2.69 -4.45
C ALA A 259 -22.73 -2.79 -2.93
N SER A 260 -23.80 -2.74 -2.11
CA SER A 260 -23.74 -2.85 -0.64
C SER A 260 -23.11 -4.13 -0.05
N SER A 261 -22.65 -5.05 -0.91
CA SER A 261 -21.87 -6.23 -0.55
C SER A 261 -20.36 -6.09 -0.77
N VAL A 262 -19.90 -4.88 -1.11
CA VAL A 262 -18.55 -4.54 -1.56
C VAL A 262 -18.06 -3.34 -0.76
N ILE A 263 -16.77 -3.32 -0.44
CA ILE A 263 -16.10 -2.14 0.12
C ILE A 263 -15.72 -1.23 -1.05
N ALA A 264 -16.36 -0.07 -1.17
CA ALA A 264 -16.13 0.95 -2.18
C ALA A 264 -14.94 1.84 -1.81
N VAL A 265 -13.98 1.99 -2.75
CA VAL A 265 -12.72 2.68 -2.49
C VAL A 265 -12.45 3.82 -3.47
N GLY A 266 -12.43 5.03 -2.94
CA GLY A 266 -12.03 6.25 -3.63
C GLY A 266 -10.52 6.50 -3.51
N ALA A 267 -10.03 7.53 -4.21
CA ALA A 267 -8.60 7.79 -4.33
C ALA A 267 -8.19 9.10 -3.64
N THR A 268 -7.08 9.04 -2.90
CA THR A 268 -6.38 10.23 -2.40
C THR A 268 -5.00 10.41 -3.01
N THR A 269 -4.52 11.65 -2.97
CA THR A 269 -3.19 12.06 -3.43
C THR A 269 -2.17 12.04 -2.30
N ASP A 270 -0.92 12.44 -2.59
CA ASP A 270 0.13 12.52 -1.58
C ASP A 270 -0.02 13.69 -0.59
N SER A 271 -0.98 14.60 -0.82
CA SER A 271 -1.42 15.62 0.14
C SER A 271 -2.57 15.16 1.03
N GLY A 272 -3.10 13.94 0.82
CA GLY A 272 -4.25 13.42 1.55
C GLY A 272 -5.60 13.91 1.05
N CYS A 273 -5.62 14.65 -0.07
CA CYS A 273 -6.83 15.16 -0.67
C CYS A 273 -7.47 14.17 -1.65
N GLU A 274 -8.76 14.30 -1.89
CA GLU A 274 -9.46 13.61 -2.98
C GLU A 274 -8.71 13.85 -4.29
N ALA A 275 -8.45 12.79 -5.04
CA ALA A 275 -7.82 12.91 -6.36
C ALA A 275 -8.84 13.44 -7.39
N GLU A 276 -8.40 14.31 -8.31
CA GLU A 276 -9.30 15.02 -9.24
C GLU A 276 -10.20 14.14 -10.10
N TYR A 277 -9.83 12.88 -10.31
CA TYR A 277 -10.57 11.90 -11.10
C TYR A 277 -11.50 11.04 -10.25
N SER A 278 -11.35 11.00 -8.93
CA SER A 278 -12.05 10.03 -8.08
C SER A 278 -13.55 10.26 -8.14
N ASN A 279 -14.33 9.19 -8.33
CA ASN A 279 -15.75 9.31 -8.06
C ASN A 279 -16.00 9.34 -6.54
N ALA A 280 -17.04 10.08 -6.17
CA ALA A 280 -17.51 10.33 -4.82
C ALA A 280 -18.99 9.91 -4.68
N GLY A 281 -19.58 10.09 -3.50
CA GLY A 281 -20.98 9.87 -3.20
C GLY A 281 -21.19 9.04 -1.92
N GLY A 282 -22.40 9.08 -1.37
CA GLY A 282 -22.70 8.43 -0.08
C GLY A 282 -22.62 6.90 -0.04
N ASP A 283 -22.34 6.24 -1.17
CA ASP A 283 -22.04 4.80 -1.25
C ASP A 283 -20.52 4.51 -1.11
N LEU A 284 -19.70 5.52 -0.84
CA LEU A 284 -18.26 5.40 -0.65
C LEU A 284 -17.94 5.00 0.79
N ASP A 285 -17.22 3.89 1.01
CA ASP A 285 -16.90 3.44 2.37
C ASP A 285 -15.62 4.08 2.90
N LEU A 286 -14.58 4.10 2.07
CA LEU A 286 -13.22 4.51 2.42
C LEU A 286 -12.49 5.11 1.22
N VAL A 287 -11.40 5.82 1.49
CA VAL A 287 -10.42 6.19 0.46
C VAL A 287 -9.05 5.59 0.75
N ALA A 288 -8.21 5.53 -0.28
CA ALA A 288 -6.82 5.10 -0.14
C ALA A 288 -5.91 5.80 -1.16
N PRO A 289 -4.58 5.76 -0.97
CA PRO A 289 -3.63 6.34 -1.91
C PRO A 289 -3.82 5.84 -3.34
N GLY A 290 -4.34 6.71 -4.20
CA GLY A 290 -4.50 6.48 -5.65
C GLY A 290 -3.55 7.32 -6.49
N GLY A 291 -2.98 8.39 -5.93
CA GLY A 291 -2.06 9.30 -6.61
C GLY A 291 -2.76 10.33 -7.48
N GLY A 292 -1.97 11.11 -8.22
CA GLY A 292 -2.47 12.19 -9.07
C GLY A 292 -2.52 13.53 -8.34
N VAL A 293 -3.27 14.47 -8.89
CA VAL A 293 -3.43 15.84 -8.38
C VAL A 293 -4.73 16.01 -7.60
N ASP A 294 -4.77 17.03 -6.74
CA ASP A 294 -5.87 17.27 -5.82
C ASP A 294 -7.11 17.78 -6.57
N ALA A 295 -8.28 17.29 -6.19
CA ALA A 295 -9.55 17.73 -6.76
C ALA A 295 -9.84 19.22 -6.47
N PRO A 296 -10.46 19.95 -7.42
CA PRO A 296 -10.83 21.36 -7.25
C PRO A 296 -12.08 21.55 -6.39
N ASN A 297 -12.00 21.17 -5.10
CA ASN A 297 -13.10 21.22 -4.15
C ASN A 297 -13.06 22.46 -3.24
N ALA A 298 -13.04 23.66 -3.84
CA ALA A 298 -12.90 24.90 -3.07
C ALA A 298 -14.07 25.19 -2.11
N ASP A 299 -15.22 24.54 -2.30
CA ASP A 299 -16.42 24.72 -1.47
C ASP A 299 -16.31 24.00 -0.11
N ASN A 300 -15.34 23.09 0.06
CA ASN A 300 -15.07 22.41 1.32
C ASN A 300 -13.97 23.17 2.12
N PRO A 301 -14.26 23.69 3.33
CA PRO A 301 -13.27 24.42 4.13
C PRO A 301 -12.01 23.63 4.45
N TRP A 302 -12.12 22.29 4.61
CA TRP A 302 -10.96 21.44 4.83
C TRP A 302 -10.10 21.41 3.56
N ASP A 303 -10.71 21.13 2.40
CA ASP A 303 -9.97 21.06 1.13
C ASP A 303 -9.36 22.41 0.77
N ALA A 304 -10.08 23.53 0.98
CA ALA A 304 -9.57 24.88 0.75
C ALA A 304 -8.33 25.22 1.61
N ALA A 305 -8.19 24.61 2.80
CA ALA A 305 -7.07 24.83 3.70
C ALA A 305 -5.90 23.85 3.48
N HIS A 306 -6.15 22.65 2.94
CA HIS A 306 -5.18 21.55 2.88
C HIS A 306 -4.75 21.17 1.46
N CYS A 307 -5.63 21.31 0.48
CA CYS A 307 -5.43 20.82 -0.89
C CYS A 307 -4.79 21.86 -1.80
N ARG A 308 -4.01 21.38 -2.78
CA ARG A 308 -3.20 22.19 -3.68
C ARG A 308 -3.54 21.88 -5.14
N LEU A 309 -4.35 22.74 -5.74
CA LEU A 309 -4.85 22.56 -7.11
C LEU A 309 -3.75 22.59 -8.18
N ASP A 310 -2.68 23.37 -7.96
CA ASP A 310 -1.56 23.49 -8.92
C ASP A 310 -0.37 22.56 -8.59
N GLY A 311 -0.61 21.54 -7.75
CA GLY A 311 0.41 20.61 -7.29
C GLY A 311 0.93 19.68 -8.40
N ARG A 312 2.21 19.29 -8.31
CA ARG A 312 2.69 18.12 -9.07
C ARG A 312 2.31 16.86 -8.30
N GLY A 313 1.27 16.19 -8.77
CA GLY A 313 0.79 14.92 -8.23
C GLY A 313 1.84 13.80 -8.31
N ARG A 314 1.75 12.83 -7.39
CA ARG A 314 2.61 11.65 -7.38
C ARG A 314 1.83 10.41 -7.76
N SER A 315 2.33 9.64 -8.73
CA SER A 315 1.76 8.33 -9.08
C SER A 315 2.04 7.28 -7.99
N ILE A 316 1.26 6.19 -8.02
CA ILE A 316 1.52 4.98 -7.26
C ILE A 316 2.53 4.13 -8.04
N LEU A 317 3.62 3.74 -7.37
CA LEU A 317 4.75 3.09 -8.02
C LEU A 317 4.79 1.61 -7.69
N GLN A 318 4.71 0.77 -8.73
CA GLN A 318 4.84 -0.67 -8.64
C GLN A 318 5.46 -1.23 -9.92
N GLN A 319 6.15 -2.38 -9.85
CA GLN A 319 6.77 -2.94 -11.04
C GLN A 319 5.69 -3.47 -12.00
N THR A 320 5.69 -2.97 -13.23
CA THR A 320 4.80 -3.44 -14.28
C THR A 320 5.43 -3.25 -15.67
N PHE A 321 4.66 -3.50 -16.73
CA PHE A 321 5.10 -3.35 -18.11
C PHE A 321 5.45 -1.89 -18.44
N THR A 322 6.52 -1.71 -19.22
CA THR A 322 6.87 -0.40 -19.81
C THR A 322 6.55 -0.34 -21.29
N PHE A 323 6.99 -1.32 -22.07
CA PHE A 323 6.79 -1.36 -23.53
C PHE A 323 6.14 -2.67 -24.01
N GLY A 324 5.87 -3.61 -23.12
CA GLY A 324 5.22 -4.88 -23.46
C GLY A 324 5.53 -6.00 -22.47
N VAL A 325 4.98 -7.18 -22.74
CA VAL A 325 4.92 -8.35 -21.83
C VAL A 325 6.26 -8.99 -21.42
N ARG A 326 7.39 -8.38 -21.80
CA ARG A 326 8.77 -8.81 -21.50
C ARG A 326 9.62 -7.69 -20.89
N SER A 327 9.09 -6.48 -20.80
CA SER A 327 9.83 -5.29 -20.40
C SER A 327 9.19 -4.71 -19.15
N PHE A 328 9.95 -4.68 -18.05
CA PHE A 328 9.47 -4.29 -16.73
C PHE A 328 10.17 -3.04 -16.25
N GLY A 329 9.46 -2.23 -15.48
CA GLY A 329 10.00 -1.05 -14.82
C GLY A 329 8.96 -0.41 -13.91
N LEU A 330 9.18 0.86 -13.60
CA LEU A 330 8.36 1.65 -12.69
C LEU A 330 7.78 2.84 -13.45
N PRO A 331 6.89 2.61 -14.43
CA PRO A 331 6.29 3.68 -15.21
C PRO A 331 5.56 4.68 -14.30
N ARG A 332 5.58 5.95 -14.70
CA ARG A 332 4.75 7.00 -14.09
C ARG A 332 3.36 6.99 -14.72
N GLY A 333 2.39 7.63 -14.08
CA GLY A 333 1.02 7.76 -14.58
C GLY A 333 0.08 6.62 -14.16
N TYR A 334 0.51 5.76 -13.23
CA TYR A 334 -0.41 4.85 -12.54
C TYR A 334 -1.08 5.61 -11.39
N GLU A 335 -2.19 6.23 -11.75
CA GLU A 335 -3.05 7.08 -10.91
C GLU A 335 -4.49 6.61 -11.15
N GLY A 336 -5.26 6.40 -10.10
CA GLY A 336 -6.62 5.88 -10.22
C GLY A 336 -7.17 5.28 -8.93
N THR A 337 -8.49 5.21 -8.82
CA THR A 337 -9.17 4.39 -7.80
C THR A 337 -8.79 2.91 -7.93
N SER A 338 -8.40 2.47 -9.13
CA SER A 338 -7.78 1.17 -9.39
C SER A 338 -6.46 0.93 -8.67
N MET A 339 -5.70 1.99 -8.36
CA MET A 339 -4.49 1.93 -7.53
C MET A 339 -4.81 2.09 -6.04
N ALA A 340 -5.93 2.73 -5.69
CA ALA A 340 -6.40 2.86 -4.30
C ALA A 340 -6.97 1.55 -3.75
N ALA A 341 -7.90 0.91 -4.47
CA ALA A 341 -8.54 -0.36 -4.09
C ALA A 341 -7.58 -1.47 -3.58
N PRO A 342 -6.43 -1.75 -4.23
CA PRO A 342 -5.49 -2.77 -3.74
C PRO A 342 -4.87 -2.46 -2.38
N HIS A 343 -4.82 -1.20 -1.95
CA HIS A 343 -4.38 -0.85 -0.59
C HIS A 343 -5.37 -1.35 0.46
N VAL A 344 -6.68 -1.15 0.21
CA VAL A 344 -7.75 -1.62 1.10
C VAL A 344 -7.83 -3.15 1.06
N ALA A 345 -7.77 -3.77 -0.12
CA ALA A 345 -7.78 -5.22 -0.26
C ALA A 345 -6.60 -5.89 0.47
N ALA A 346 -5.40 -5.31 0.37
CA ALA A 346 -4.23 -5.81 1.07
C ALA A 346 -4.32 -5.57 2.59
N THR A 347 -4.89 -4.46 3.03
CA THR A 347 -5.13 -4.20 4.46
C THR A 347 -6.15 -5.19 5.05
N ALA A 348 -7.24 -5.47 4.33
CA ALA A 348 -8.18 -6.53 4.69
C ALA A 348 -7.48 -7.90 4.80
N ALA A 349 -6.57 -8.21 3.87
CA ALA A 349 -5.79 -9.45 3.93
C ALA A 349 -4.89 -9.52 5.17
N LEU A 350 -4.26 -8.41 5.58
CA LEU A 350 -3.47 -8.35 6.81
C LEU A 350 -4.35 -8.57 8.06
N VAL A 351 -5.53 -7.93 8.13
CA VAL A 351 -6.49 -8.10 9.23
C VAL A 351 -6.96 -9.56 9.36
N LEU A 352 -7.30 -10.19 8.24
CA LEU A 352 -7.71 -11.60 8.19
C LEU A 352 -6.56 -12.54 8.59
N ALA A 353 -5.36 -12.34 8.05
CA ALA A 353 -4.21 -13.21 8.30
C ALA A 353 -3.77 -13.19 9.76
N THR A 354 -3.77 -11.99 10.37
CA THR A 354 -3.42 -11.81 11.78
C THR A 354 -4.51 -12.28 12.74
N LYS A 355 -5.69 -12.66 12.21
CA LYS A 355 -6.89 -13.01 12.99
C LYS A 355 -7.27 -11.94 14.00
N ARG A 356 -7.02 -10.66 13.67
CA ARG A 356 -7.26 -9.51 14.55
C ARG A 356 -8.72 -9.44 15.01
N LEU A 357 -9.64 -9.89 14.16
CA LEU A 357 -11.08 -9.92 14.37
C LEU A 357 -11.61 -11.34 14.67
N GLY A 358 -10.71 -12.25 15.05
CA GLY A 358 -11.02 -13.67 15.24
C GLY A 358 -10.88 -14.50 13.95
N PRO A 359 -10.96 -15.84 14.07
CA PRO A 359 -10.66 -16.77 12.97
C PRO A 359 -11.77 -16.87 11.90
N ALA A 360 -12.94 -16.29 12.14
CA ALA A 360 -14.10 -16.35 11.26
C ALA A 360 -14.72 -14.95 11.06
N ALA A 361 -13.87 -13.94 10.91
CA ALA A 361 -14.30 -12.57 10.67
C ALA A 361 -15.18 -12.51 9.41
N THR A 362 -16.36 -11.92 9.54
CA THR A 362 -17.29 -11.75 8.41
C THR A 362 -16.89 -10.54 7.57
N PRO A 363 -17.28 -10.47 6.29
CA PRO A 363 -16.99 -9.30 5.46
C PRO A 363 -17.50 -7.99 6.06
N SER A 364 -18.72 -7.98 6.63
CA SER A 364 -19.27 -6.80 7.30
C SER A 364 -18.44 -6.35 8.51
N LEU A 365 -17.85 -7.31 9.25
CA LEU A 365 -17.00 -6.98 10.40
C LEU A 365 -15.66 -6.43 9.94
N VAL A 366 -15.10 -6.94 8.83
CA VAL A 366 -13.87 -6.39 8.25
C VAL A 366 -14.11 -4.97 7.73
N GLU A 367 -15.16 -4.76 6.94
CA GLU A 367 -15.62 -3.46 6.42
C GLU A 367 -15.74 -2.42 7.55
N ALA A 368 -16.62 -2.65 8.52
CA ALA A 368 -16.84 -1.73 9.64
C ALA A 368 -15.56 -1.49 10.47
N TYR A 369 -14.67 -2.47 10.56
CA TYR A 369 -13.43 -2.31 11.30
C TYR A 369 -12.41 -1.45 10.55
N LEU A 370 -12.28 -1.63 9.23
CA LEU A 370 -11.44 -0.76 8.40
C LEU A 370 -11.94 0.69 8.42
N GLU A 371 -13.26 0.90 8.35
CA GLU A 371 -13.91 2.22 8.52
C GLU A 371 -13.58 2.84 9.87
N SER A 372 -13.80 2.11 10.96
CA SER A 372 -13.58 2.61 12.33
C SER A 372 -12.12 2.94 12.67
N THR A 373 -11.16 2.45 11.87
CA THR A 373 -9.73 2.64 12.08
C THR A 373 -9.07 3.54 11.03
N ALA A 374 -9.85 4.03 10.07
CA ALA A 374 -9.38 4.94 9.04
C ALA A 374 -8.90 6.27 9.65
N THR A 375 -7.96 6.90 8.95
CA THR A 375 -7.52 8.25 9.26
C THR A 375 -8.46 9.23 8.57
N ASP A 376 -9.28 9.89 9.39
CA ASP A 376 -10.20 10.95 8.98
C ASP A 376 -9.51 11.99 8.08
N ALA A 377 -10.13 12.28 6.95
CA ALA A 377 -9.68 13.24 5.95
C ALA A 377 -10.92 13.94 5.39
N GLY A 378 -10.83 15.23 5.10
CA GLY A 378 -12.02 16.04 4.81
C GLY A 378 -12.75 16.52 6.07
N PRO A 379 -14.05 16.86 5.96
CA PRO A 379 -14.89 17.20 7.10
C PRO A 379 -14.89 16.09 8.16
N PRO A 380 -14.93 16.40 9.47
CA PRO A 380 -14.84 15.37 10.50
C PRO A 380 -15.92 14.28 10.40
N GLY A 381 -15.50 13.02 10.33
CA GLY A 381 -16.38 11.86 10.28
C GLY A 381 -16.70 11.45 8.84
N PHE A 382 -17.85 10.78 8.65
CA PHE A 382 -18.24 10.36 7.31
C PHE A 382 -18.58 11.55 6.42
N ASP A 383 -18.06 11.56 5.20
CA ASP A 383 -18.49 12.45 4.13
C ASP A 383 -18.46 11.77 2.75
N ASP A 384 -19.18 12.35 1.79
CA ASP A 384 -19.36 11.74 0.47
C ASP A 384 -18.07 11.71 -0.39
N ARG A 385 -16.98 12.38 -0.01
CA ARG A 385 -15.72 12.46 -0.80
C ARG A 385 -14.63 11.56 -0.24
N TYR A 386 -14.56 11.45 1.09
CA TYR A 386 -13.54 10.67 1.78
C TYR A 386 -14.10 9.39 2.43
N GLY A 387 -15.43 9.19 2.41
CA GLY A 387 -16.07 8.09 3.11
C GLY A 387 -15.78 8.20 4.61
N ASN A 388 -15.30 7.13 5.24
CA ASN A 388 -14.81 7.16 6.63
C ASN A 388 -13.33 7.59 6.76
N GLY A 389 -12.70 8.03 5.66
CA GLY A 389 -11.31 8.49 5.63
C GLY A 389 -10.33 7.54 4.94
N ILE A 390 -9.04 7.84 5.07
CA ILE A 390 -7.94 7.10 4.45
C ILE A 390 -7.69 5.80 5.22
N VAL A 391 -7.70 4.67 4.53
CA VAL A 391 -7.39 3.36 5.14
C VAL A 391 -6.05 3.39 5.89
N ASN A 392 -6.03 2.90 7.13
CA ASN A 392 -4.83 2.90 7.97
C ASN A 392 -4.51 1.47 8.43
N ALA A 393 -3.54 0.84 7.78
CA ALA A 393 -3.16 -0.54 8.06
C ALA A 393 -2.54 -0.70 9.46
N ALA A 394 -1.81 0.30 9.97
CA ALA A 394 -1.27 0.24 11.33
C ALA A 394 -2.41 0.23 12.37
N ALA A 395 -3.35 1.18 12.26
CA ALA A 395 -4.50 1.28 13.15
C ALA A 395 -5.38 0.01 13.08
N ALA A 396 -5.62 -0.51 11.88
CA ALA A 396 -6.36 -1.76 11.68
C ALA A 396 -5.64 -3.01 12.22
N LEU A 397 -4.35 -2.94 12.55
CA LEU A 397 -3.62 -4.07 13.13
C LEU A 397 -3.30 -3.90 14.63
N ARG A 398 -3.60 -2.75 15.25
CA ARG A 398 -3.47 -2.59 16.70
C ARG A 398 -4.56 -3.37 17.43
#